data_AF-A0A495RJJ0-F1
#
_entry.id   AF-A0A495RJJ0-F1
#
_cell.length_a   1.000
_cell.length_b   1.000
_cell.length_c   1.000
_cell.angle_alpha   90.00
_cell.angle_beta   90.00
_cell.angle_gamma   90.00
#
_symmetry.space_group_name_H-M   'P 1'
#
loop_
_entity.id
_entity.type
_entity.pdbx_description
1 polymer ?
#
loop_
_entity_poly.entity_id
_entity_poly.type
_entity_poly.pdbx_seq_one_letter_code
_entity_poly.pdbx_strand_id
1 'polypeptide(L)'
;MSTIKAGRDIAPFGVRIPNDLKEKLQNFAEINGRSLNAEILYRLDRSVNEDTASLMIEHKDLFLEIIKLAQEEFQKEQEEKDKK
;
A
#
# COMPACT_ATOMS: atom_id res chain seq x y z
N MET A 1 11.17 -4.19 -5.95
CA MET A 1 11.02 -5.39 -5.10
C MET A 1 12.01 -5.29 -3.95
N SER A 2 11.57 -4.86 -2.76
CA SER A 2 12.41 -4.78 -1.58
C SER A 2 12.40 -6.14 -0.88
N THR A 3 13.54 -6.82 -0.85
CA THR A 3 13.72 -8.09 -0.14
C THR A 3 13.90 -7.80 1.35
N ILE A 4 12.80 -7.89 2.12
CA ILE A 4 12.85 -7.80 3.57
C ILE A 4 13.77 -8.91 4.10
N LYS A 5 14.92 -8.51 4.65
CA LYS A 5 15.88 -9.39 5.31
C LYS A 5 15.21 -10.09 6.48
N ALA A 6 15.47 -11.39 6.60
CA ALA A 6 14.87 -12.28 7.57
C ALA A 6 15.12 -11.86 9.03
N GLY A 7 14.05 -11.46 9.72
CA GLY A 7 13.67 -11.88 11.07
C GLY A 7 14.49 -11.45 12.29
N ARG A 8 15.73 -10.98 12.15
CA ARG A 8 16.58 -10.65 13.33
C ARG A 8 16.54 -9.19 13.77
N ASP A 9 16.16 -8.28 12.87
CA ASP A 9 16.21 -6.83 13.14
C ASP A 9 14.82 -6.21 13.39
N ILE A 10 13.75 -7.01 13.36
CA ILE A 10 12.37 -6.54 13.55
C ILE A 10 11.94 -6.87 14.97
N ALA A 11 11.81 -5.84 15.82
CA ALA A 11 11.29 -6.00 17.17
C ALA A 11 9.85 -6.56 17.13
N PRO A 12 9.50 -7.53 17.99
CA PRO A 12 8.13 -8.03 18.09
C PRO A 12 7.15 -6.91 18.42
N PHE A 13 6.06 -6.81 17.67
CA PHE A 13 4.98 -5.87 17.96
C PHE A 13 3.88 -6.57 18.77
N GLY A 14 3.72 -6.18 20.03
CA GLY A 14 2.74 -6.77 20.94
C GLY A 14 1.33 -6.24 20.71
N VAL A 15 0.47 -7.02 20.05
CA VAL A 15 -0.95 -6.67 19.83
C VAL A 15 -1.84 -7.41 20.83
N ARG A 16 -2.76 -6.70 21.47
CA ARG A 16 -3.82 -7.32 22.29
C ARG A 16 -4.99 -7.71 21.38
N ILE A 17 -5.14 -9.01 21.14
CA ILE A 17 -6.16 -9.56 20.24
C ILE A 17 -7.18 -10.35 21.09
N PRO A 18 -8.49 -10.09 20.94
CA PRO A 18 -9.55 -10.92 21.51
C PRO A 18 -9.43 -12.40 21.09
N ASN A 19 -9.80 -13.33 21.97
CA ASN A 19 -9.62 -14.77 21.71
C ASN A 19 -10.40 -15.26 20.48
N ASP A 20 -11.63 -14.78 20.32
CA ASP A 20 -12.50 -15.12 19.19
C ASP A 20 -11.91 -14.65 17.86
N LEU A 21 -11.30 -13.45 17.83
CA LEU A 21 -10.62 -12.94 16.64
C LEU A 21 -9.34 -13.73 16.36
N LYS A 22 -8.58 -14.07 17.40
CA LYS A 22 -7.36 -14.87 17.26
C LYS A 22 -7.65 -16.24 16.65
N GLU A 23 -8.69 -16.93 17.12
CA GLU A 23 -9.10 -18.25 16.61
C GLU A 23 -9.50 -18.16 15.14
N LYS A 24 -10.29 -17.15 14.76
CA LYS A 24 -10.64 -16.90 13.35
C LYS A 24 -9.40 -16.70 12.48
N LEU A 25 -8.45 -15.88 12.93
CA LEU A 25 -7.20 -15.62 12.21
C LEU A 25 -6.33 -16.87 12.08
N GLN A 26 -6.32 -17.74 13.09
CA GLN A 26 -5.63 -19.04 13.01
C GLN A 26 -6.26 -19.94 11.97
N ASN A 27 -7.59 -20.07 11.96
CA ASN A 27 -8.30 -20.86 10.95
C ASN A 27 -8.01 -20.35 9.52
N PHE A 28 -8.01 -19.03 9.31
CA PHE A 28 -7.66 -18.45 8.01
C PHE A 28 -6.20 -18.68 7.63
N ALA A 29 -5.28 -18.59 8.59
CA ALA A 29 -3.87 -18.86 8.36
C ALA A 29 -3.67 -20.31 7.89
N GLU A 30 -4.34 -21.28 8.55
CA GLU A 30 -4.30 -22.70 8.16
C GLU A 30 -4.88 -22.92 6.76
N ILE A 31 -6.09 -22.40 6.49
CA ILE A 31 -6.75 -22.51 5.17
C ILE A 31 -5.87 -21.93 4.06
N ASN A 32 -5.21 -20.80 4.31
CA ASN A 32 -4.37 -20.11 3.33
C ASN A 32 -2.93 -20.64 3.27
N GLY A 33 -2.55 -21.61 4.10
CA GLY A 33 -1.18 -22.13 4.17
C GLY A 33 -0.14 -21.10 4.62
N ARG A 34 -0.52 -20.18 5.52
CA ARG A 34 0.34 -19.11 6.07
C ARG A 34 0.58 -19.31 7.56
N SER A 35 1.67 -18.75 8.08
CA SER A 35 1.78 -18.57 9.53
C SER A 35 0.76 -17.54 10.01
N LEU A 36 0.34 -17.61 11.28
CA LEU A 36 -0.57 -16.62 11.87
C LEU A 36 -0.04 -15.19 11.66
N ASN A 37 1.28 -14.99 11.84
CA ASN A 37 1.90 -13.69 11.62
C ASN A 37 1.81 -13.24 10.15
N ALA A 38 2.05 -14.14 9.19
CA ALA A 38 1.93 -13.82 7.77
C ALA A 38 0.49 -13.50 7.35
N GLU A 39 -0.50 -14.17 7.93
CA GLU A 39 -1.93 -13.86 7.69
C GLU A 39 -2.32 -12.50 8.29
N ILE A 40 -1.84 -12.17 9.50
CA ILE A 40 -2.06 -10.84 10.11
C ILE A 40 -1.44 -9.76 9.24
N LEU A 41 -0.19 -9.92 8.82
CA LEU A 41 0.49 -8.96 7.95
C LEU A 41 -0.24 -8.78 6.61
N TYR A 42 -0.67 -9.88 5.97
CA TYR A 42 -1.42 -9.83 4.72
C TYR A 42 -2.71 -9.01 4.86
N ARG A 43 -3.47 -9.21 5.95
CA ARG A 43 -4.71 -8.47 6.19
C ARG A 43 -4.48 -6.99 6.47
N LEU A 44 -3.46 -6.67 7.27
CA LEU A 44 -3.09 -5.29 7.57
C LEU A 44 -2.63 -4.55 6.31
N ASP A 45 -1.73 -5.15 5.53
CA ASP A 45 -1.25 -4.59 4.27
C ASP A 45 -2.40 -4.34 3.30
N ARG A 46 -3.29 -5.33 3.15
CA ARG A 46 -4.49 -5.18 2.33
C ARG A 46 -5.39 -4.02 2.80
N SER A 47 -5.67 -3.92 4.09
CA SER A 47 -6.51 -2.84 4.65
C SER A 47 -5.92 -1.46 4.38
N VAL A 48 -4.62 -1.30 4.60
CA VAL A 48 -3.93 -0.02 4.35
C VAL A 48 -3.92 0.32 2.86
N ASN A 49 -3.73 -0.68 2.00
CA ASN A 49 -3.76 -0.50 0.56
C ASN A 49 -5.18 -0.18 0.04
N GLU A 50 -6.23 -0.75 0.62
CA GLU A 50 -7.62 -0.41 0.31
C GLU A 50 -7.98 1.02 0.74
N ASP A 51 -7.51 1.47 1.91
CA ASP A 51 -7.70 2.85 2.39
C ASP A 51 -7.00 3.86 1.47
N THR A 52 -5.75 3.57 1.07
CA THR A 52 -5.00 4.44 0.15
C THR A 52 -5.60 4.46 -1.26
N ALA A 53 -6.06 3.32 -1.78
CA ALA A 53 -6.75 3.26 -3.06
C ALA A 53 -8.06 4.07 -3.02
N SER A 54 -8.81 4.00 -1.91
CA SER A 54 -10.04 4.79 -1.73
C SER A 54 -9.76 6.28 -1.78
N LEU A 55 -8.72 6.76 -1.07
CA LEU A 55 -8.28 8.16 -1.13
C LEU A 55 -7.89 8.59 -2.56
N MET A 56 -7.19 7.72 -3.31
CA MET A 56 -6.84 8.00 -4.71
C MET A 56 -8.07 8.08 -5.63
N ILE A 57 -9.08 7.24 -5.38
CA ILE A 57 -10.34 7.26 -6.16
C ILE A 57 -11.13 8.53 -5.85
N GLU A 58 -11.29 8.89 -4.58
CA GLU A 58 -12.01 10.10 -4.15
C GLU A 58 -11.40 11.38 -4.73
N HIS A 59 -10.07 11.42 -4.85
CA HIS A 59 -9.35 12.59 -5.37
C HIS A 59 -8.85 12.42 -6.81
N LYS A 60 -9.40 11.47 -7.56
CA LYS A 60 -8.94 11.14 -8.91
C LYS A 60 -8.96 12.34 -9.84
N ASP A 61 -10.00 13.17 -9.76
CA ASP A 61 -10.15 14.33 -10.64
C ASP A 61 -9.06 15.38 -10.39
N LEU A 62 -8.78 15.69 -9.12
CA LEU A 62 -7.69 16.58 -8.73
C LEU A 62 -6.32 16.02 -9.17
N PHE A 63 -6.13 14.71 -9.03
CA PHE A 63 -4.89 14.05 -9.46
C PHE A 63 -4.70 14.11 -10.99
N LEU A 64 -5.76 13.89 -11.76
CA LEU A 64 -5.75 14.01 -13.22
C LEU A 64 -5.46 15.45 -13.67
N GLU A 65 -6.03 16.44 -12.98
CA GLU A 65 -5.80 17.85 -13.25
C GLU A 65 -4.33 18.23 -13.01
N ILE A 66 -3.75 17.79 -11.89
CA ILE A 66 -2.31 18.01 -11.60
C ILE A 66 -1.42 17.39 -12.66
N ILE A 67 -1.69 16.15 -13.09
CA ILE A 67 -0.91 15.49 -14.15
C ILE A 67 -1.01 16.27 -15.46
N LYS A 68 -2.23 16.70 -15.82
CA LYS A 68 -2.45 17.46 -17.06
C LYS A 68 -1.65 18.76 -17.06
N LEU A 69 -1.71 19.51 -15.96
CA LEU A 69 -0.92 20.74 -15.80
C LEU A 69 0.58 20.47 -15.91
N ALA A 70 1.08 19.42 -15.26
CA ALA A 70 2.49 19.04 -15.33
C ALA A 70 2.93 18.67 -16.77
N GLN A 71 2.07 18.02 -17.54
CA GLN A 71 2.32 17.68 -18.94
C GLN A 71 2.35 18.91 -19.84
N GLU A 72 1.42 19.85 -19.64
CA GLU A 72 1.35 21.10 -20.39
C GLU A 72 2.58 21.98 -20.14
N GLU A 73 3.02 22.11 -18.89
CA GLU A 73 4.25 22.84 -18.55
C GLU A 73 5.49 22.20 -19.20
N PHE A 74 5.60 20.87 -19.15
CA PHE A 74 6.72 20.16 -19.79
C PHE A 74 6.75 20.35 -21.31
N GLN A 75 5.59 20.40 -21.98
CA GLN A 75 5.50 20.63 -23.42
C GLN A 75 5.93 22.04 -23.80
N LYS A 76 5.51 23.05 -23.03
CA LYS A 76 5.92 24.45 -23.23
C LYS A 76 7.43 24.62 -23.16
N GLU A 77 8.09 23.99 -22.18
CA GLU A 77 9.55 24.06 -22.04
C GLU A 77 10.31 23.48 -23.23
N GLN A 78 9.79 22.42 -23.86
CA GLN A 78 10.42 21.82 -25.05
C GLN A 78 10.21 22.70 -26.29
N GLU A 79 9.00 23.23 -26.48
CA GLU A 79 8.70 24.14 -27.59
C GLU A 79 9.50 25.45 -27.52
N GLU A 80 9.81 25.94 -26.32
CA GLU A 80 10.64 27.13 -26.12
C GLU A 80 12.14 26.85 -26.42
N LYS A 81 12.60 25.63 -26.14
CA LYS A 81 13.98 25.19 -26.47
C LYS A 81 14.16 24.96 -27.97
N ASP A 82 13.16 24.43 -28.66
CA ASP A 82 13.22 24.17 -30.10
C ASP A 82 13.12 25.47 -30.95
N LYS A 83 12.70 26.59 -30.34
CA LYS A 83 12.62 27.91 -30.99
C LYS A 83 13.89 28.78 -30.83
N LYS A 84 14.90 28.33 -30.07
CA LYS A 84 16.18 29.01 -29.86
C LYS A 84 17.31 28.33 -30.64
#